data_AF-A0AAD9W3S3-F1
#
_entry.id   AF-A0AAD9W3S3-F1
#
_cell.length_a   1.000
_cell.length_b   1.000
_cell.length_c   1.000
_cell.angle_alpha   90.00
_cell.angle_beta   90.00
_cell.angle_gamma   90.00
#
_symmetry.space_group_name_H-M   'P 1'
#
loop_
_entity.id
_entity.type
_entity.pdbx_description
1 polymer ?
#
loop_
_entity_poly.entity_id
_entity_poly.type
_entity_poly.pdbx_seq_one_letter_code
_entity_poly.pdbx_strand_id
1 'polypeptide(L)'
;MIALLISLLWLLPAAMGLTPYQLLRDAADFQQRNFDTISKIYNLSTYPNNQAFLKDGAAAVPTGLFSKEVIGRVTPLGNFSGIDDTVEYFFALTPDPSPPNYATWTNDTITHFVSECPEVAATVVYGKTMGVNASVPSTYQKQVSTIKQIAFWRFDDTGAVLNYDAWLPTLQQWWNTTHDVAHYPVDEVLVRQQLCQATQVQCTGANKQWDSVDQCVATLSQKPMGNFDNLWGDNIWCRALHVRLTPIRPDVHCAHVGPNGGGKCVNIAYNDAYFDDEALFGEPPGETFVCHKGSGS
;
A
#
# COMPACT_ATOMS: atom_id res chain seq x y z
N MET A 1 41.71 -16.01 -49.69
CA MET A 1 41.28 -17.19 -48.90
C MET A 1 41.60 -16.92 -47.43
N ILE A 2 40.56 -17.01 -46.59
CA ILE A 2 40.61 -17.38 -45.16
C ILE A 2 41.04 -16.30 -44.14
N ALA A 3 39.99 -15.79 -43.45
CA ALA A 3 39.83 -15.56 -42.02
C ALA A 3 40.85 -14.70 -41.23
N LEU A 4 40.39 -13.56 -40.73
CA LEU A 4 40.09 -13.39 -39.29
C LEU A 4 39.38 -12.03 -39.11
N LEU A 5 38.06 -12.09 -38.96
CA LEU A 5 37.19 -10.92 -38.77
C LEU A 5 36.34 -11.19 -37.52
N ILE A 6 36.99 -11.29 -36.36
CA ILE A 6 36.33 -11.45 -35.06
C ILE A 6 37.17 -10.72 -34.01
N SER A 7 36.63 -9.63 -33.46
CA SER A 7 36.77 -9.20 -32.05
C SER A 7 36.57 -7.69 -31.87
N LEU A 8 35.42 -7.16 -32.30
CA LEU A 8 34.96 -5.84 -31.83
C LEU A 8 33.47 -5.88 -31.46
N LEU A 9 33.08 -6.86 -30.64
CA LEU A 9 31.88 -6.77 -29.80
C LEU A 9 32.33 -6.87 -28.34
N TRP A 10 33.00 -5.81 -27.89
CA TRP A 10 33.11 -5.53 -26.47
C TRP A 10 31.76 -4.97 -26.01
N LEU A 11 31.05 -5.78 -25.22
CA LEU A 11 30.27 -5.35 -24.06
C LEU A 11 29.44 -4.06 -24.28
N LEU A 12 28.23 -4.21 -24.80
CA LEU A 12 27.12 -3.37 -24.33
C LEU A 12 26.70 -3.95 -22.98
N PRO A 13 27.14 -3.40 -21.84
CA PRO A 13 26.53 -3.77 -20.57
C PRO A 13 25.06 -3.39 -20.64
N ALA A 14 24.23 -4.28 -20.09
CA ALA A 14 22.81 -4.10 -19.92
C ALA A 14 22.51 -2.83 -19.09
N ALA A 15 22.41 -1.68 -19.76
CA ALA A 15 21.83 -0.45 -19.23
C ALA A 15 20.35 -0.37 -19.67
N MET A 16 19.60 -1.43 -19.39
CA MET A 16 18.13 -1.36 -19.29
C MET A 16 17.72 -1.49 -17.82
N GLY A 17 18.54 -0.95 -16.92
CA GLY A 17 18.03 -0.50 -15.64
C GLY A 17 17.16 0.72 -15.95
N LEU A 18 15.86 0.60 -15.67
CA LEU A 18 14.91 1.70 -15.78
C LEU A 18 15.54 2.92 -15.12
N THR A 19 15.92 3.93 -15.91
CA THR A 19 16.36 5.20 -15.34
C THR A 19 15.17 5.76 -14.56
N PRO A 20 15.35 6.15 -13.30
CA PRO A 20 14.28 6.80 -12.54
C PRO A 20 13.76 8.00 -13.36
N TYR A 21 12.47 8.30 -13.23
CA TYR A 21 11.92 9.50 -13.88
C TYR A 21 12.79 10.70 -13.52
N GLN A 22 13.23 11.42 -14.55
CA GLN A 22 14.01 12.63 -14.39
C GLN A 22 13.10 13.79 -14.78
N LEU A 23 12.96 14.75 -13.87
CA LEU A 23 12.33 16.01 -14.18
C LEU A 23 13.08 16.72 -15.30
N LEU A 24 12.35 17.55 -16.05
CA LEU A 24 12.96 18.43 -17.04
C LEU A 24 13.93 19.37 -16.33
N ARG A 25 15.03 19.74 -17.03
CA ARG A 25 16.05 20.63 -16.46
C ARG A 25 15.51 21.98 -16.00
N ASP A 26 14.40 22.42 -16.60
CA ASP A 26 13.76 23.71 -16.33
C ASP A 26 12.50 23.55 -15.45
N ALA A 27 12.37 22.43 -14.74
CA ALA A 27 11.28 22.23 -13.77
C ALA A 27 11.35 23.30 -12.67
N ALA A 28 10.20 23.82 -12.27
CA ALA A 28 10.12 24.79 -11.17
C ALA A 28 10.53 24.12 -9.84
N ASP A 29 11.04 24.91 -8.90
CA ASP A 29 11.53 24.42 -7.60
C ASP A 29 10.48 23.59 -6.85
N PHE A 30 9.21 23.98 -6.92
CA PHE A 30 8.11 23.24 -6.30
C PHE A 30 7.90 21.86 -6.92
N GLN A 31 8.14 21.71 -8.23
CA GLN A 31 8.02 20.43 -8.92
C GLN A 31 9.09 19.46 -8.42
N GLN A 32 10.34 19.94 -8.28
CA GLN A 32 11.42 19.14 -7.73
C GLN A 32 11.16 18.77 -6.26
N ARG A 33 10.72 19.72 -5.44
CA ARG A 33 10.35 19.47 -4.04
C ARG A 33 9.28 18.39 -3.91
N ASN A 34 8.20 18.51 -4.68
CA ASN A 34 7.08 17.55 -4.64
C ASN A 34 7.53 16.17 -5.13
N PHE A 35 8.33 16.13 -6.21
CA PHE A 35 8.92 14.88 -6.71
C PHE A 35 9.83 14.21 -5.67
N ASP A 36 10.69 14.96 -5.00
CA ASP A 36 11.60 14.43 -3.98
C ASP A 36 10.84 13.88 -2.77
N THR A 37 9.77 14.57 -2.36
CA THR A 37 8.90 14.12 -1.26
C THR A 37 8.23 12.80 -1.60
N ILE A 38 7.59 12.71 -2.77
CA ILE A 38 6.91 11.49 -3.22
C ILE A 38 7.91 10.36 -3.46
N SER A 39 9.09 10.65 -4.04
CA SER A 39 10.15 9.65 -4.24
C SER A 39 10.63 9.06 -2.92
N LYS A 40 10.79 9.88 -1.87
CA LYS A 40 11.14 9.41 -0.53
C LYS A 40 10.04 8.53 0.06
N ILE A 41 8.78 8.92 -0.10
CA ILE A 41 7.62 8.13 0.34
C ILE A 41 7.68 6.74 -0.31
N TYR A 42 7.75 6.63 -1.64
CA TYR A 42 7.77 5.32 -2.29
C TYR A 42 9.01 4.49 -1.96
N ASN A 43 10.19 5.12 -1.86
CA ASN A 43 11.39 4.43 -1.43
C ASN A 43 11.24 3.81 -0.03
N LEU A 44 10.53 4.48 0.89
CA LEU A 44 10.22 3.96 2.23
C LEU A 44 9.21 2.80 2.20
N SER A 45 8.36 2.70 1.19
CA SER A 45 7.42 1.57 0.99
C SER A 45 8.11 0.29 0.50
N THR A 46 9.35 0.35 0.03
CA THR A 46 10.09 -0.82 -0.47
C THR A 46 10.86 -1.55 0.63
N TYR A 47 11.08 -2.84 0.44
CA TYR A 47 11.93 -3.66 1.29
C TYR A 47 13.42 -3.33 1.09
N PRO A 48 14.23 -3.24 2.16
CA PRO A 48 13.87 -3.43 3.57
C PRO A 48 13.42 -2.16 4.30
N ASN A 49 13.33 -1.01 3.62
CA ASN A 49 13.03 0.29 4.24
C ASN A 49 11.69 0.27 5.00
N ASN A 50 10.70 -0.45 4.47
CA ASN A 50 9.37 -0.55 5.08
C ASN A 50 9.36 -1.28 6.45
N GLN A 51 10.40 -2.05 6.77
CA GLN A 51 10.45 -2.82 8.02
C GLN A 51 10.54 -1.93 9.26
N ALA A 52 11.08 -0.72 9.16
CA ALA A 52 11.14 0.22 10.28
C ALA A 52 9.74 0.55 10.82
N PHE A 53 8.73 0.64 9.94
CA PHE A 53 7.36 0.99 10.31
C PHE A 53 6.61 -0.15 11.01
N LEU A 54 6.98 -1.41 10.75
CA LEU A 54 6.44 -2.55 11.49
C LEU A 54 6.87 -2.56 12.96
N LYS A 55 7.99 -1.91 13.27
CA LYS A 55 8.57 -1.87 14.62
C LYS A 55 8.25 -0.56 15.34
N ASP A 56 8.50 0.56 14.67
CA ASP A 56 8.51 1.89 15.28
C ASP A 56 7.29 2.74 14.84
N GLY A 57 6.41 2.22 13.98
CA GLY A 57 5.19 2.91 13.53
C GLY A 57 5.47 4.29 12.94
N ALA A 58 4.64 5.29 13.29
CA ALA A 58 4.81 6.66 12.82
C ALA A 58 6.14 7.31 13.24
N ALA A 59 6.81 6.81 14.30
CA ALA A 59 8.08 7.35 14.72
C ALA A 59 9.22 7.09 13.71
N ALA A 60 9.04 6.13 12.79
CA ALA A 60 9.98 5.88 11.70
C ALA A 60 9.86 6.87 10.53
N VAL A 61 8.83 7.73 10.49
CA VAL A 61 8.64 8.67 9.39
C VAL A 61 9.62 9.85 9.50
N PRO A 62 10.42 10.13 8.46
CA PRO A 62 11.20 11.35 8.40
C PRO A 62 10.32 12.61 8.51
N THR A 63 10.73 13.56 9.34
CA THR A 63 10.04 14.85 9.48
C THR A 63 9.87 15.56 8.13
N GLY A 64 8.68 16.11 7.89
CA GLY A 64 8.36 16.88 6.70
C GLY A 64 7.90 16.07 5.48
N LEU A 65 7.76 14.75 5.58
CA LEU A 65 7.14 13.96 4.49
C LEU A 65 5.61 14.07 4.48
N PHE A 66 5.00 14.02 5.65
CA PHE A 66 3.56 14.11 5.85
C PHE A 66 3.26 15.14 6.94
N SER A 67 2.14 15.82 6.78
CA SER A 67 1.51 16.55 7.88
C SER A 67 1.10 15.58 8.99
N LYS A 68 1.06 16.04 10.25
CA LYS A 68 0.54 15.23 11.36
C LYS A 68 -0.94 14.88 11.19
N GLU A 69 -1.67 15.78 10.55
CA GLU A 69 -3.10 15.67 10.24
C GLU A 69 -3.31 15.21 8.80
N VAL A 70 -2.37 14.46 8.22
CA VAL A 70 -2.53 13.91 6.88
C VAL A 70 -3.83 13.11 6.78
N ILE A 71 -4.58 13.35 5.70
CA ILE A 71 -5.80 12.58 5.39
C ILE A 71 -5.59 11.92 4.05
N GLY A 72 -5.94 10.65 3.92
CA GLY A 72 -5.85 10.01 2.62
C GLY A 72 -6.85 8.91 2.37
N ARG A 73 -6.96 8.57 1.09
CA ARG A 73 -7.70 7.43 0.58
C ARG A 73 -6.73 6.54 -0.19
N VAL A 74 -6.82 5.23 0.02
CA VAL A 74 -6.21 4.24 -0.87
C VAL A 74 -7.32 3.33 -1.33
N THR A 75 -7.72 3.44 -2.58
CA THR A 75 -8.64 2.49 -3.20
C THR A 75 -7.87 1.22 -3.59
N PRO A 76 -8.25 0.02 -3.13
CA PRO A 76 -9.54 -0.34 -2.49
C PRO A 76 -9.50 -0.62 -0.97
N LEU A 77 -8.52 -0.09 -0.24
CA LEU A 77 -8.27 -0.34 1.18
C LEU A 77 -9.12 0.55 2.10
N GLY A 78 -9.27 1.83 1.76
CA GLY A 78 -10.14 2.78 2.45
C GLY A 78 -9.50 4.10 2.85
N ASN A 79 -10.07 4.72 3.89
CA ASN A 79 -9.74 6.07 4.33
C ASN A 79 -8.85 6.04 5.59
N PHE A 80 -7.93 7.00 5.65
CA PHE A 80 -6.88 7.13 6.66
C PHE A 80 -6.87 8.56 7.20
N SER A 81 -6.79 8.70 8.51
CA SER A 81 -6.81 10.01 9.17
C SER A 81 -5.71 10.09 10.22
N GLY A 82 -4.80 11.03 10.02
CA GLY A 82 -3.62 11.20 10.85
C GLY A 82 -2.44 10.32 10.43
N ILE A 83 -1.27 10.69 10.94
CA ILE A 83 -0.01 10.09 10.54
C ILE A 83 0.10 8.59 10.88
N ASP A 84 -0.46 8.14 12.00
CA ASP A 84 -0.39 6.73 12.41
C ASP A 84 -1.12 5.83 11.39
N ASP A 85 -2.35 6.20 11.03
CA ASP A 85 -3.15 5.48 10.03
C ASP A 85 -2.45 5.51 8.66
N THR A 86 -1.96 6.66 8.20
CA THR A 86 -1.26 6.73 6.92
C THR A 86 -0.02 5.82 6.89
N VAL A 87 0.76 5.79 7.96
CA VAL A 87 2.00 5.01 8.02
C VAL A 87 1.74 3.51 8.02
N GLU A 88 0.76 3.06 8.81
CA GLU A 88 0.39 1.65 8.91
C GLU A 88 -0.04 1.11 7.54
N TYR A 89 -0.82 1.87 6.79
CA TYR A 89 -1.40 1.38 5.54
C TYR A 89 -0.52 1.64 4.32
N PHE A 90 0.26 2.72 4.32
CA PHE A 90 1.12 3.07 3.19
C PHE A 90 2.48 2.35 3.24
N PHE A 91 3.01 2.06 4.43
CA PHE A 91 4.32 1.42 4.61
C PHE A 91 4.25 0.01 5.19
N ALA A 92 3.47 -0.21 6.25
CA ALA A 92 3.47 -1.50 6.95
C ALA A 92 2.67 -2.61 6.22
N LEU A 93 1.82 -2.25 5.26
CA LEU A 93 1.09 -3.23 4.43
C LEU A 93 1.86 -3.78 3.24
N THR A 94 3.04 -3.23 2.91
CA THR A 94 3.95 -3.89 1.98
C THR A 94 4.18 -5.33 2.46
N PRO A 95 3.98 -6.37 1.63
CA PRO A 95 4.13 -7.75 2.06
C PRO A 95 5.50 -8.00 2.69
N ASP A 96 5.53 -8.64 3.85
CA ASP A 96 6.78 -9.12 4.46
C ASP A 96 7.16 -10.42 3.75
N PRO A 97 8.42 -10.61 3.32
CA PRO A 97 8.89 -11.84 2.69
C PRO A 97 9.07 -12.99 3.71
N SER A 98 8.00 -13.32 4.44
CA SER A 98 7.92 -14.39 5.42
C SER A 98 6.65 -15.23 5.22
N PRO A 99 6.66 -16.55 5.55
CA PRO A 99 5.49 -17.39 5.37
C PRO A 99 4.21 -16.78 5.98
N PRO A 100 3.07 -16.76 5.26
CA PRO A 100 2.82 -17.38 3.95
C PRO A 100 3.15 -16.50 2.72
N ASN A 101 3.56 -15.24 2.92
CA ASN A 101 3.84 -14.28 1.85
C ASN A 101 5.32 -14.28 1.49
N TYR A 102 5.69 -14.85 0.35
CA TYR A 102 7.09 -15.06 0.01
C TYR A 102 7.68 -14.00 -0.91
N ALA A 103 6.90 -12.99 -1.29
CA ALA A 103 7.30 -11.92 -2.20
C ALA A 103 6.99 -10.56 -1.58
N THR A 104 7.84 -9.57 -1.85
CA THR A 104 7.72 -8.20 -1.30
C THR A 104 8.01 -7.15 -2.37
N TRP A 105 7.62 -5.91 -2.12
CA TRP A 105 7.95 -4.79 -3.00
C TRP A 105 9.43 -4.43 -2.84
N THR A 106 10.26 -4.70 -3.85
CA THR A 106 11.72 -4.52 -3.79
C THR A 106 12.23 -3.26 -4.46
N ASN A 107 11.43 -2.66 -5.34
CA ASN A 107 11.80 -1.44 -6.04
C ASN A 107 10.56 -0.70 -6.55
N ASP A 108 10.49 0.60 -6.34
CA ASP A 108 9.50 1.49 -6.94
C ASP A 108 10.10 2.30 -8.09
N THR A 109 9.27 2.61 -9.07
CA THR A 109 9.65 3.53 -10.15
C THR A 109 8.49 4.43 -10.43
N ILE A 110 8.64 5.71 -10.08
CA ILE A 110 7.76 6.76 -10.61
C ILE A 110 7.97 6.77 -12.12
N THR A 111 6.95 6.39 -12.87
CA THR A 111 6.98 6.35 -14.35
C THR A 111 6.44 7.63 -14.96
N HIS A 112 5.52 8.27 -14.24
CA HIS A 112 4.94 9.54 -14.61
C HIS A 112 4.79 10.38 -13.35
N PHE A 113 5.15 11.65 -13.46
CA PHE A 113 4.97 12.65 -12.44
C PHE A 113 4.55 13.95 -13.12
N VAL A 114 3.60 14.64 -12.51
CA VAL A 114 3.24 16.01 -12.86
C VAL A 114 2.95 16.76 -11.58
N SER A 115 3.41 18.00 -11.49
CA SER A 115 3.01 18.94 -10.46
C SER A 115 2.72 20.25 -11.15
N GLU A 116 1.44 20.60 -11.22
CA GLU A 116 0.93 21.75 -11.98
C GLU A 116 1.06 23.05 -11.17
N CYS A 117 0.93 22.95 -9.85
CA CYS A 117 1.08 24.03 -8.89
C CYS A 117 1.85 23.52 -7.65
N PRO A 118 2.32 24.42 -6.77
CA PRO A 118 3.07 24.03 -5.58
C PRO A 118 2.35 23.00 -4.69
N GLU A 119 1.03 23.11 -4.59
CA GLU A 119 0.21 22.33 -3.68
C GLU A 119 -0.28 21.01 -4.27
N VAL A 120 -0.25 20.77 -5.59
CA VAL A 120 -0.80 19.54 -6.19
C VAL A 120 0.23 18.82 -7.07
N ALA A 121 0.26 17.50 -6.93
CA ALA A 121 0.94 16.60 -7.86
C ALA A 121 0.13 15.33 -8.15
N ALA A 122 0.46 14.66 -9.25
CA ALA A 122 -0.06 13.34 -9.58
C ALA A 122 1.08 12.42 -10.05
N THR A 123 0.96 11.13 -9.73
CA THR A 123 1.96 10.12 -10.06
C THR A 123 1.37 8.82 -10.59
N VAL A 124 2.13 8.16 -11.47
CA VAL A 124 1.98 6.73 -11.76
C VAL A 124 3.25 6.02 -11.34
N VAL A 125 3.13 5.08 -10.39
CA VAL A 125 4.25 4.33 -9.84
C VAL A 125 4.11 2.85 -10.15
N TYR A 126 5.22 2.26 -10.60
CA TYR A 126 5.34 0.82 -10.81
C TYR A 126 6.13 0.22 -9.66
N GLY A 127 5.52 -0.72 -8.96
CA GLY A 127 6.13 -1.42 -7.84
C GLY A 127 6.54 -2.84 -8.21
N LYS A 128 7.84 -3.09 -8.31
CA LYS A 128 8.39 -4.42 -8.61
C LYS A 128 8.30 -5.31 -7.38
N THR A 129 7.65 -6.46 -7.52
CA THR A 129 7.52 -7.47 -6.47
C THR A 129 8.44 -8.65 -6.76
N MET A 130 9.22 -9.10 -5.78
CA MET A 130 10.11 -10.27 -5.89
C MET A 130 10.23 -10.99 -4.55
N GLY A 131 10.48 -12.30 -4.59
CA GLY A 131 10.99 -13.02 -3.43
C GLY A 131 12.40 -12.57 -3.06
N VAL A 132 12.62 -12.24 -1.79
CA VAL A 132 13.93 -11.88 -1.25
C VAL A 132 14.34 -12.94 -0.23
N ASN A 133 15.59 -13.40 -0.29
CA ASN A 133 16.22 -14.49 0.51
C ASN A 133 16.30 -15.87 -0.19
N ALA A 134 17.49 -16.48 -0.13
CA ALA A 134 17.78 -17.83 -0.62
C ALA A 134 17.00 -18.94 0.11
N SER A 135 16.56 -18.70 1.35
CA SER A 135 15.70 -19.60 2.13
C SER A 135 14.25 -19.61 1.66
N VAL A 136 13.84 -18.62 0.86
CA VAL A 136 12.53 -18.61 0.20
C VAL A 136 12.55 -19.60 -0.96
N PRO A 137 11.53 -20.45 -1.15
CA PRO A 137 11.54 -21.43 -2.24
C PRO A 137 11.80 -20.77 -3.61
N SER A 138 12.60 -21.43 -4.45
CA SER A 138 13.07 -20.88 -5.72
C SER A 138 11.95 -20.52 -6.70
N THR A 139 10.74 -21.06 -6.51
CA THR A 139 9.53 -20.68 -7.24
C THR A 139 9.13 -19.23 -6.97
N TYR A 140 9.18 -18.78 -5.71
CA TYR A 140 8.84 -17.40 -5.31
C TYR A 140 9.95 -16.40 -5.62
N GLN A 141 11.22 -16.82 -5.56
CA GLN A 141 12.33 -16.00 -6.05
C GLN A 141 12.20 -15.67 -7.55
N LYS A 142 11.48 -16.52 -8.31
CA LYS A 142 11.18 -16.32 -9.74
C LYS A 142 9.87 -15.58 -10.01
N GLN A 143 8.98 -15.45 -9.04
CA GLN A 143 7.75 -14.67 -9.18
C GLN A 143 8.09 -13.18 -9.14
N VAL A 144 8.41 -12.65 -10.31
CA VAL A 144 8.55 -11.21 -10.53
C VAL A 144 7.26 -10.70 -11.12
N SER A 145 6.58 -9.81 -10.39
CA SER A 145 5.40 -9.10 -10.88
C SER A 145 5.59 -7.60 -10.68
N THR A 146 4.68 -6.81 -11.25
CA THR A 146 4.67 -5.36 -11.11
C THR A 146 3.27 -4.91 -10.77
N ILE A 147 3.12 -4.22 -9.64
CA ILE A 147 1.88 -3.53 -9.31
C ILE A 147 1.93 -2.09 -9.81
N LYS A 148 0.78 -1.53 -10.17
CA LYS A 148 0.63 -0.11 -10.51
C LYS A 148 -0.12 0.60 -9.40
N GLN A 149 0.38 1.75 -8.99
CA GLN A 149 -0.35 2.72 -8.19
C GLN A 149 -0.48 4.04 -8.95
N ILE A 150 -1.67 4.63 -8.92
CA ILE A 150 -1.93 5.99 -9.40
C ILE A 150 -2.27 6.81 -8.16
N ALA A 151 -1.71 8.00 -8.00
CA ALA A 151 -1.99 8.82 -6.83
C ALA A 151 -2.05 10.29 -7.17
N PHE A 152 -2.98 10.99 -6.51
CA PHE A 152 -3.04 12.44 -6.42
C PHE A 152 -2.59 12.87 -5.03
N TRP A 153 -1.87 13.98 -4.98
CA TRP A 153 -1.20 14.47 -3.78
C TRP A 153 -1.52 15.94 -3.60
N ARG A 154 -1.81 16.32 -2.35
CA ARG A 154 -1.88 17.71 -1.92
C ARG A 154 -0.81 17.98 -0.86
N PHE A 155 -0.09 19.07 -0.99
CA PHE A 155 0.99 19.47 -0.08
C PHE A 155 0.62 20.72 0.70
N ASP A 156 1.18 20.85 1.90
CA ASP A 156 1.23 22.12 2.61
C ASP A 156 2.33 23.04 2.06
N ASP A 157 2.42 24.26 2.59
CA ASP A 157 3.40 25.27 2.18
C ASP A 157 4.86 24.84 2.40
N THR A 158 5.10 23.84 3.26
CA THR A 158 6.44 23.29 3.53
C THR A 158 6.81 22.15 2.59
N GLY A 159 5.84 21.66 1.80
CA GLY A 159 6.00 20.51 0.92
C GLY A 159 5.73 19.17 1.58
N ALA A 160 5.16 19.14 2.79
CA ALA A 160 4.71 17.90 3.41
C ALA A 160 3.33 17.52 2.85
N VAL A 161 3.07 16.22 2.67
CA VAL A 161 1.78 15.75 2.15
C VAL A 161 0.68 15.99 3.20
N LEU A 162 -0.32 16.79 2.81
CA LEU A 162 -1.53 17.07 3.58
C LEU A 162 -2.66 16.10 3.20
N ASN A 163 -2.85 15.86 1.90
CA ASN A 163 -3.84 14.91 1.41
C ASN A 163 -3.27 13.99 0.34
N TYR A 164 -3.80 12.77 0.25
CA TYR A 164 -3.55 11.90 -0.90
C TYR A 164 -4.77 11.05 -1.26
N ASP A 165 -4.93 10.77 -2.54
CA ASP A 165 -5.89 9.80 -3.04
C ASP A 165 -5.18 8.86 -4.01
N ALA A 166 -4.97 7.62 -3.57
CA ALA A 166 -4.23 6.60 -4.29
C ALA A 166 -5.15 5.47 -4.75
N TRP A 167 -4.82 4.86 -5.88
CA TRP A 167 -5.58 3.77 -6.48
C TRP A 167 -4.66 2.65 -6.96
N LEU A 168 -5.02 1.43 -6.59
CA LEU A 168 -4.40 0.16 -7.01
C LEU A 168 -5.38 -0.61 -7.90
N PRO A 169 -5.45 -0.33 -9.22
CA PRO A 169 -6.55 -0.77 -10.09
C PRO A 169 -6.68 -2.28 -10.33
N THR A 170 -5.63 -3.05 -10.06
CA THR A 170 -5.58 -4.49 -10.37
C THR A 170 -5.02 -5.30 -9.20
N LEU A 171 -5.36 -4.90 -7.97
CA LEU A 171 -4.75 -5.46 -6.77
C LEU A 171 -5.06 -6.97 -6.64
N GLN A 172 -6.29 -7.40 -6.93
CA GLN A 172 -6.64 -8.84 -6.94
C GLN A 172 -5.86 -9.64 -7.99
N GLN A 173 -5.69 -9.11 -9.20
CA GLN A 173 -4.95 -9.80 -10.25
C GLN A 173 -3.48 -9.92 -9.87
N TRP A 174 -2.88 -8.84 -9.35
CA TRP A 174 -1.51 -8.85 -8.87
C TRP A 174 -1.33 -9.83 -7.69
N TRP A 175 -2.27 -9.87 -6.74
CA TRP A 175 -2.24 -10.81 -5.62
C TRP A 175 -2.17 -12.26 -6.09
N ASN A 176 -3.00 -12.63 -7.08
CA ASN A 176 -3.01 -13.97 -7.67
C ASN A 176 -1.68 -14.35 -8.36
N THR A 177 -0.89 -13.37 -8.79
CA THR A 177 0.42 -13.63 -9.43
C THR A 177 1.58 -13.77 -8.46
N THR A 178 1.44 -13.22 -7.25
CA THR A 178 2.54 -13.05 -6.29
C THR A 178 2.41 -13.94 -5.05
N HIS A 179 1.23 -14.54 -4.85
CA HIS A 179 0.93 -15.41 -3.72
C HIS A 179 0.72 -16.85 -4.19
N ASP A 180 0.93 -17.81 -3.29
CA ASP A 180 1.06 -19.24 -3.60
C ASP A 180 -0.08 -19.79 -4.47
N VAL A 181 0.21 -19.97 -5.75
CA VAL A 181 -0.66 -20.63 -6.74
C VAL A 181 -0.96 -22.09 -6.37
N ALA A 182 -0.18 -22.71 -5.48
CA ALA A 182 -0.41 -24.10 -5.06
C ALA A 182 -1.64 -24.27 -4.14
N HIS A 183 -2.13 -23.19 -3.52
CA HIS A 183 -3.34 -23.17 -2.71
C HIS A 183 -4.52 -22.54 -3.46
N TYR A 184 -4.58 -22.71 -4.79
CA TYR A 184 -5.75 -22.33 -5.58
C TYR A 184 -6.58 -23.58 -5.96
N PRO A 185 -7.88 -23.63 -5.64
CA PRO A 185 -8.66 -22.57 -4.99
C PRO A 185 -8.25 -22.37 -3.52
N VAL A 186 -8.31 -21.11 -3.06
CA VAL A 186 -8.00 -20.72 -1.68
C VAL A 186 -8.77 -21.61 -0.72
N ASP A 187 -8.06 -22.26 0.22
CA ASP A 187 -8.70 -22.99 1.31
C ASP A 187 -9.31 -21.98 2.29
N GLU A 188 -10.55 -21.55 2.00
CA GLU A 188 -11.20 -20.52 2.78
C GLU A 188 -11.49 -20.98 4.23
N VAL A 189 -11.58 -22.29 4.48
CA VAL A 189 -11.76 -22.83 5.84
C VAL A 189 -10.47 -22.61 6.62
N LEU A 190 -9.33 -22.95 6.03
CA LEU A 190 -8.02 -22.72 6.63
C LEU A 190 -7.77 -21.22 6.88
N VAL A 191 -8.11 -20.33 5.93
CA VAL A 191 -7.94 -18.88 6.13
C VAL A 191 -8.75 -18.38 7.32
N ARG A 192 -10.04 -18.77 7.44
CA ARG A 192 -10.87 -18.38 8.59
C ARG A 192 -10.31 -18.94 9.90
N GLN A 193 -9.86 -20.19 9.90
CA GLN A 193 -9.26 -20.82 11.06
C GLN A 193 -8.02 -20.07 11.54
N GLN A 194 -7.10 -19.76 10.61
CA GLN A 194 -5.85 -19.04 10.92
C GLN A 194 -6.14 -17.62 11.42
N LEU A 195 -7.06 -16.91 10.77
CA LEU A 195 -7.48 -15.57 11.19
C LEU A 195 -8.04 -15.58 12.61
N CYS A 196 -8.94 -16.53 12.92
CA CYS A 196 -9.53 -16.65 14.24
C CYS A 196 -8.51 -17.05 15.31
N GLN A 197 -7.57 -17.94 15.00
CA GLN A 197 -6.47 -18.27 15.90
C GLN A 197 -5.57 -17.06 16.17
N ALA A 198 -5.16 -16.34 15.12
CA ALA A 198 -4.33 -15.15 15.25
C ALA A 198 -5.03 -14.07 16.08
N THR A 199 -6.31 -13.80 15.80
CA THR A 199 -7.11 -12.83 16.55
C THR A 199 -7.22 -13.22 18.02
N GLN A 200 -7.46 -14.50 18.34
CA GLN A 200 -7.57 -14.96 19.72
C GLN A 200 -6.27 -14.77 20.52
N VAL A 201 -5.12 -14.93 19.85
CA VAL A 201 -3.78 -14.75 20.45
C VAL A 201 -3.44 -13.27 20.61
N GLN A 202 -3.73 -12.44 19.62
CA GLN A 202 -3.29 -11.05 19.55
C GLN A 202 -4.24 -10.08 20.26
N CYS A 203 -5.55 -10.31 20.16
CA CYS A 203 -6.59 -9.45 20.69
C CYS A 203 -7.12 -9.99 22.02
N THR A 204 -6.50 -9.54 23.11
CA THR A 204 -6.79 -9.98 24.49
C THR A 204 -7.18 -8.81 25.40
N GLY A 205 -7.62 -9.10 26.63
CA GLY A 205 -8.00 -8.07 27.60
C GLY A 205 -9.11 -7.16 27.08
N ALA A 206 -8.91 -5.84 27.15
CA ALA A 206 -9.86 -4.85 26.65
C ALA A 206 -10.08 -4.93 25.12
N ASN A 207 -9.14 -5.52 24.39
CA ASN A 207 -9.19 -5.65 22.93
C ASN A 207 -9.79 -6.99 22.47
N LYS A 208 -10.24 -7.86 23.39
CA LYS A 208 -10.84 -9.16 23.06
C LYS A 208 -12.06 -9.00 22.15
N GLN A 209 -12.06 -9.71 21.03
CA GLN A 209 -13.17 -9.68 20.05
C GLN A 209 -14.06 -10.94 20.06
N TRP A 210 -13.49 -12.07 20.48
CA TRP A 210 -14.12 -13.38 20.39
C TRP A 210 -13.94 -14.15 21.68
N ASP A 211 -14.98 -14.85 22.11
CA ASP A 211 -14.97 -15.72 23.28
C ASP A 211 -14.19 -17.01 23.04
N SER A 212 -14.22 -17.52 21.81
CA SER A 212 -13.43 -18.66 21.37
C SER A 212 -13.14 -18.62 19.87
N VAL A 213 -12.14 -19.40 19.45
CA VAL A 213 -11.84 -19.63 18.03
C VAL A 213 -13.07 -20.21 17.31
N ASP A 214 -13.80 -21.14 17.94
CA ASP A 214 -14.99 -21.76 17.33
C ASP A 214 -16.12 -20.74 17.11
N GLN A 215 -16.35 -19.83 18.06
CA GLN A 215 -17.33 -18.75 17.89
C GLN A 215 -16.92 -17.82 16.74
N CYS A 216 -15.64 -17.47 16.66
CA CYS A 216 -15.09 -16.66 15.57
C CYS A 216 -15.31 -17.35 14.22
N VAL A 217 -14.93 -18.63 14.09
CA VAL A 217 -15.07 -19.40 12.85
C VAL A 217 -16.54 -19.53 12.46
N ALA A 218 -17.43 -19.85 13.39
CA ALA A 218 -18.86 -19.96 13.12
C ALA A 218 -19.45 -18.64 12.62
N THR A 219 -19.02 -17.51 13.20
CA THR A 219 -19.48 -16.18 12.79
C THR A 219 -18.91 -15.78 11.43
N LEU A 220 -17.61 -15.92 11.23
CA LEU A 220 -16.92 -15.54 10.00
C LEU A 220 -17.22 -16.48 8.82
N SER A 221 -17.69 -17.70 9.07
CA SER A 221 -18.19 -18.60 8.01
C SER A 221 -19.45 -18.07 7.33
N GLN A 222 -20.16 -17.13 7.94
CA GLN A 222 -21.33 -16.46 7.35
C GLN A 222 -20.96 -15.22 6.53
N LYS A 223 -19.69 -14.81 6.54
CA LYS A 223 -19.22 -13.63 5.79
C LYS A 223 -18.59 -14.06 4.46
N PRO A 224 -18.73 -13.25 3.40
CA PRO A 224 -18.09 -13.53 2.13
C PRO A 224 -16.56 -13.50 2.29
N MET A 225 -15.86 -14.31 1.51
CA MET A 225 -14.40 -14.26 1.47
C MET A 225 -13.90 -12.87 1.05
N GLY A 226 -14.59 -12.25 0.08
CA GLY A 226 -14.22 -10.96 -0.51
C GLY A 226 -13.13 -11.12 -1.57
N ASN A 227 -12.57 -9.99 -1.98
CA ASN A 227 -11.44 -9.93 -2.89
C ASN A 227 -10.58 -8.71 -2.54
N PHE A 228 -9.38 -8.65 -3.12
CA PHE A 228 -8.45 -7.55 -2.90
C PHE A 228 -8.86 -6.25 -3.60
N ASP A 229 -9.92 -6.25 -4.40
CA ASP A 229 -10.48 -5.05 -5.03
C ASP A 229 -11.57 -4.39 -4.16
N ASN A 230 -11.83 -4.92 -2.94
CA ASN A 230 -12.78 -4.38 -1.96
C ASN A 230 -12.34 -4.68 -0.50
N LEU A 231 -11.21 -4.11 -0.08
CA LEU A 231 -10.54 -4.41 1.20
C LEU A 231 -11.03 -3.60 2.41
N TRP A 232 -12.03 -2.75 2.25
CA TRP A 232 -12.81 -2.15 3.35
C TRP A 232 -14.16 -2.84 3.61
N GLY A 233 -14.52 -3.85 2.79
CA GLY A 233 -15.84 -4.48 2.85
C GLY A 233 -16.01 -5.37 4.08
N ASP A 234 -17.26 -5.76 4.39
CA ASP A 234 -17.53 -6.74 5.45
C ASP A 234 -17.20 -8.17 4.98
N ASN A 235 -15.90 -8.46 4.85
CA ASN A 235 -15.39 -9.73 4.31
C ASN A 235 -14.16 -10.26 5.07
N ILE A 236 -13.71 -11.45 4.70
CA ILE A 236 -12.58 -12.14 5.35
C ILE A 236 -11.25 -11.50 4.98
N TRP A 237 -11.03 -11.10 3.73
CA TRP A 237 -9.76 -10.48 3.31
C TRP A 237 -9.49 -9.14 3.99
N CYS A 238 -10.51 -8.31 4.21
CA CYS A 238 -10.38 -7.10 5.03
C CYS A 238 -9.87 -7.43 6.43
N ARG A 239 -10.49 -8.42 7.10
CA ARG A 239 -10.09 -8.83 8.45
C ARG A 239 -8.70 -9.46 8.48
N ALA A 240 -8.33 -10.24 7.46
CA ALA A 240 -7.00 -10.81 7.34
C ALA A 240 -5.92 -9.72 7.19
N LEU A 241 -6.24 -8.62 6.50
CA LEU A 241 -5.36 -7.45 6.45
C LEU A 241 -5.22 -6.82 7.83
N HIS A 242 -6.33 -6.59 8.53
CA HIS A 242 -6.31 -5.96 9.84
C HIS A 242 -5.67 -6.81 10.94
N VAL A 243 -5.77 -8.14 10.89
CA VAL A 243 -5.13 -9.03 11.88
C VAL A 243 -3.62 -8.83 11.90
N ARG A 244 -3.01 -8.58 10.73
CA ARG A 244 -1.58 -8.28 10.59
C ARG A 244 -1.17 -7.00 11.30
N LEU A 245 -2.07 -6.04 11.43
CA LEU A 245 -1.81 -4.74 12.06
C LEU A 245 -2.06 -4.75 13.58
N THR A 246 -2.75 -5.77 14.10
CA THR A 246 -3.03 -5.85 15.56
C THR A 246 -1.80 -5.85 16.46
N PRO A 247 -0.61 -6.37 16.08
CA PRO A 247 0.59 -6.25 16.92
C PRO A 247 1.13 -4.81 17.03
N ILE A 248 0.75 -3.92 16.11
CA ILE A 248 1.24 -2.53 16.05
C ILE A 248 0.38 -1.62 16.93
N ARG A 249 -0.94 -1.57 16.65
CA ARG A 249 -1.94 -0.84 17.47
C ARG A 249 -3.16 -1.71 17.75
N PRO A 250 -3.11 -2.58 18.77
CA PRO A 250 -4.20 -3.52 19.04
C PRO A 250 -5.49 -2.83 19.48
N ASP A 251 -5.41 -1.68 20.14
CA ASP A 251 -6.57 -0.85 20.55
C ASP A 251 -7.37 -0.31 19.35
N VAL A 252 -6.72 -0.15 18.19
CA VAL A 252 -7.37 0.26 16.94
C VAL A 252 -7.78 -0.96 16.12
N HIS A 253 -6.83 -1.83 15.77
CA HIS A 253 -7.10 -2.86 14.75
C HIS A 253 -7.86 -4.08 15.25
N CYS A 254 -7.88 -4.36 16.56
CA CYS A 254 -8.64 -5.50 17.06
C CYS A 254 -10.14 -5.34 16.81
N ALA A 255 -10.70 -4.13 16.96
CA ALA A 255 -12.11 -3.90 16.65
C ALA A 255 -12.44 -4.26 15.19
N HIS A 256 -11.51 -4.05 14.26
CA HIS A 256 -11.72 -4.28 12.84
C HIS A 256 -11.81 -5.76 12.45
N VAL A 257 -11.20 -6.65 13.24
CA VAL A 257 -11.27 -8.10 13.03
C VAL A 257 -12.45 -8.76 13.75
N GLY A 258 -13.22 -7.99 14.51
CA GLY A 258 -14.39 -8.43 15.24
C GLY A 258 -15.65 -8.70 14.39
N PRO A 259 -16.75 -9.12 15.04
CA PRO A 259 -17.99 -9.50 14.37
C PRO A 259 -18.64 -8.37 13.57
N ASN A 260 -18.58 -7.14 14.08
CA ASN A 260 -19.10 -5.94 13.43
C ASN A 260 -18.07 -5.21 12.55
N GLY A 261 -16.83 -5.70 12.49
CA GLY A 261 -15.76 -5.10 11.68
C GLY A 261 -15.27 -3.73 12.16
N GLY A 262 -15.68 -3.28 13.36
CA GLY A 262 -15.18 -2.06 14.00
C GLY A 262 -15.30 -0.78 13.16
N GLY A 263 -16.22 -0.73 12.19
CA GLY A 263 -16.36 0.39 11.26
C GLY A 263 -15.34 0.43 10.11
N LYS A 264 -14.31 -0.43 10.09
CA LYS A 264 -13.36 -0.53 8.96
C LYS A 264 -13.65 -1.69 8.01
N CYS A 265 -14.02 -2.87 8.52
CA CYS A 265 -14.45 -4.01 7.70
C CYS A 265 -15.97 -4.09 7.63
N VAL A 266 -16.57 -3.10 6.96
CA VAL A 266 -18.03 -2.93 6.88
C VAL A 266 -18.45 -2.65 5.44
N ASN A 267 -19.66 -3.03 5.06
CA ASN A 267 -20.16 -2.66 3.74
C ASN A 267 -20.53 -1.17 3.74
N ILE A 268 -19.90 -0.41 2.85
CA ILE A 268 -20.13 1.02 2.66
C ILE A 268 -20.86 1.20 1.32
N ALA A 269 -21.76 2.20 1.24
CA ALA A 269 -22.40 2.52 -0.04
C ALA A 269 -21.34 2.99 -1.04
N TYR A 270 -21.54 2.68 -2.32
CA TYR A 270 -20.56 2.97 -3.37
C TYR A 270 -20.15 4.45 -3.40
N ASN A 271 -21.11 5.38 -3.36
CA ASN A 271 -20.78 6.81 -3.40
C ASN A 271 -19.98 7.25 -2.18
N ASP A 272 -20.37 6.79 -0.99
CA ASP A 272 -19.70 7.13 0.27
C ASP A 272 -18.27 6.61 0.31
N ALA A 273 -18.02 5.44 -0.30
CA ALA A 273 -16.70 4.83 -0.32
C ALA A 273 -15.72 5.56 -1.27
N TYR A 274 -16.19 5.97 -2.45
CA TYR A 274 -15.31 6.44 -3.53
C TYR A 274 -15.39 7.94 -3.84
N PHE A 275 -16.45 8.63 -3.42
CA PHE A 275 -16.75 9.99 -3.88
C PHE A 275 -17.17 10.95 -2.75
N ASP A 276 -17.00 10.55 -1.49
CA ASP A 276 -17.28 11.39 -0.32
C ASP A 276 -16.06 12.23 0.10
N ASP A 277 -15.57 13.02 -0.85
CA ASP A 277 -14.41 13.90 -0.61
C ASP A 277 -14.73 14.98 0.43
N GLU A 278 -15.99 15.40 0.55
CA GLU A 278 -16.40 16.41 1.53
C GLU A 278 -16.29 15.87 2.96
N ALA A 279 -16.79 14.66 3.23
CA ALA A 279 -16.63 14.07 4.55
C ALA A 279 -15.18 13.68 4.86
N LEU A 280 -14.42 13.27 3.84
CA LEU A 280 -13.04 12.82 4.02
C LEU A 280 -12.06 13.99 4.13
N PHE A 281 -11.97 14.80 3.08
CA PHE A 281 -10.96 15.86 2.92
C PHE A 281 -11.44 17.22 3.40
N GLY A 282 -12.73 17.39 3.67
CA GLY A 282 -13.31 18.68 4.09
C GLY A 282 -13.52 19.67 2.94
N GLU A 283 -13.40 19.22 1.69
CA GLU A 283 -13.53 20.02 0.47
C GLU A 283 -14.59 19.42 -0.45
N PRO A 284 -15.28 20.22 -1.28
CA PRO A 284 -16.28 19.68 -2.20
C PRO A 284 -15.73 18.59 -3.13
N PRO A 285 -16.58 17.64 -3.58
CA PRO A 285 -16.17 16.57 -4.50
C PRO A 285 -15.42 17.10 -5.73
N GLY A 286 -14.20 16.59 -5.92
CA GLY A 286 -13.33 16.98 -7.04
C GLY A 286 -12.52 18.27 -6.85
N GLU A 287 -12.59 18.96 -5.71
CA GLU A 287 -11.83 20.20 -5.47
C GLU A 287 -10.50 19.98 -4.73
N THR A 288 -10.36 18.86 -3.99
CA THR A 288 -9.19 18.59 -3.13
C THR A 288 -7.86 18.59 -3.89
N PHE A 289 -7.83 18.04 -5.11
CA PHE A 289 -6.61 17.86 -5.91
C PHE A 289 -6.59 18.77 -7.15
N VAL A 290 -7.09 20.00 -7.00
CA VAL A 290 -7.12 21.02 -8.05
C VAL A 290 -6.23 22.20 -7.67
N CYS A 291 -5.53 22.75 -8.66
CA CYS A 291 -4.80 24.01 -8.51
C CYS A 291 -5.78 25.18 -8.54
N HIS A 292 -5.82 25.98 -7.47
CA HIS A 292 -6.67 27.17 -7.44
C HIS A 292 -5.97 28.36 -8.08
N LYS A 293 -6.75 29.27 -8.69
CA LYS A 293 -6.19 30.46 -9.34
C LYS A 293 -5.44 31.32 -8.32
N GLY A 294 -4.14 31.53 -8.56
CA GLY A 294 -3.27 32.37 -7.74
C GLY A 294 -2.17 31.63 -6.96
N SER A 295 -2.14 30.29 -7.01
CA SER A 295 -1.11 29.50 -6.32
C SER A 295 0.24 29.39 -7.06
N GLY A 296 0.36 29.98 -8.25
CA GLY A 296 1.53 29.86 -9.13
C GLY A 296 2.18 31.19 -9.55
N SER A 297 1.99 32.28 -8.81
CA SER A 297 2.70 33.55 -9.05
C SER A 297 3.82 33.79 -8.05
#